data_AF-A0A7J2KL79-F1
#
_entry.id   AF-A0A7J2KL79-F1
#
_cell.length_a   1.000
_cell.length_b   1.000
_cell.length_c   1.000
_cell.angle_alpha   90.00
_cell.angle_beta   90.00
_cell.angle_gamma   90.00
#
_symmetry.space_group_name_H-M   'P 1'
#
loop_
_entity.id
_entity.type
_entity.pdbx_description
1 polymer ?
#
loop_
_entity_poly.entity_id
_entity_poly.type
_entity_poly.pdbx_seq_one_letter_code
_entity_poly.pdbx_strand_id
1 'polypeptide(L)'
;DKQIFKCPNCGDKFDKKKFIIFYECGKCQKNSKNNQNNFSTAIEADLFELMGLDLALVSPRHLFRMPYSLHEKTALASVVIDIEELENFELKDASPMKIKIKDFMPKAQEGEAKELVLQALDWYSINKPKEIREKITGKFADYKPIKLSNLSEANFPPCIKKILQGIDDGKKRSVFALINLFRSIGMERDELEKRIYDWNKKNKVALKEGYIKSQLSWTYRRKPVMPSNCREFYQGIGVCQPDDFCKLIKNPVNYVVRKNFQANKSAKKTKHKAK
;
A
#
# COMPACT_ATOMS: atom_id res chain seq x y z
N ASP A 1 -3.61 11.43 -23.08
CA ASP A 1 -3.21 12.43 -24.10
C ASP A 1 -1.88 13.06 -23.75
N LYS A 2 -0.91 13.01 -24.66
CA LYS A 2 0.41 13.63 -24.45
C LYS A 2 0.22 15.15 -24.48
N GLN A 3 0.46 15.82 -23.36
CA GLN A 3 0.45 17.29 -23.28
C GLN A 3 1.45 17.84 -24.31
N ILE A 4 0.95 18.48 -25.37
CA ILE A 4 1.75 19.08 -26.44
C ILE A 4 2.12 20.47 -25.97
N PHE A 5 3.37 20.65 -25.56
CA PHE A 5 3.89 21.96 -25.17
C PHE A 5 4.14 22.78 -26.45
N LYS A 6 3.71 24.04 -26.46
CA LYS A 6 3.95 25.01 -27.55
C LYS A 6 4.82 26.15 -27.05
N CYS A 7 5.70 26.68 -27.89
CA CYS A 7 6.51 27.85 -27.58
C CYS A 7 5.61 29.06 -27.37
N PRO A 8 5.69 29.76 -26.22
CA PRO A 8 4.84 30.93 -25.96
C PRO A 8 5.18 32.14 -26.84
N ASN A 9 6.32 32.13 -27.54
CA ASN A 9 6.75 33.25 -28.38
C ASN A 9 6.44 33.06 -29.88
N CYS A 10 6.60 31.85 -30.42
CA CYS A 10 6.36 31.55 -31.85
C CYS A 10 5.21 30.56 -32.12
N GLY A 11 4.65 29.94 -31.09
CA GLY A 11 3.52 28.99 -31.22
C GLY A 11 3.90 27.58 -31.72
N ASP A 12 5.16 27.36 -32.09
CA ASP A 12 5.64 26.06 -32.57
C ASP A 12 5.60 24.98 -31.50
N LYS A 13 5.41 23.72 -31.92
CA LYS A 13 5.38 22.57 -31.02
C LYS A 13 6.80 22.26 -30.55
N PHE A 14 6.97 22.03 -29.25
CA PHE A 14 8.24 21.55 -28.73
C PHE A 14 8.45 20.07 -29.09
N ASP A 15 9.58 19.78 -29.74
CA ASP A 15 10.06 18.42 -29.89
C ASP A 15 10.66 17.93 -28.56
N LYS A 16 10.08 16.87 -28.00
CA LYS A 16 10.66 16.19 -26.84
C LYS A 16 11.93 15.46 -27.27
N LYS A 17 13.10 16.08 -27.03
CA LYS A 17 14.38 15.37 -27.08
C LYS A 17 14.43 14.31 -25.97
N LYS A 18 15.17 13.23 -26.21
CA LYS A 18 15.41 12.19 -25.18
C LYS A 18 16.05 12.83 -23.96
N PHE A 19 15.40 12.71 -22.81
CA PHE A 19 16.00 13.11 -21.53
C PHE A 19 16.94 11.99 -21.07
N ILE A 20 18.17 12.34 -20.76
CA ILE A 20 19.13 11.44 -20.12
C ILE A 20 19.17 11.84 -18.65
N ILE A 21 18.73 10.93 -17.78
CA ILE A 21 18.87 11.12 -16.34
C ILE A 21 20.34 10.87 -15.99
N PHE A 22 20.97 11.83 -15.33
CA PHE A 22 22.31 11.68 -14.77
C PHE A 22 22.29 12.10 -13.30
N TYR A 23 23.20 11.52 -12.51
CA TYR A 23 23.33 11.76 -11.09
C TYR A 23 24.58 12.61 -10.84
N GLU A 24 24.51 13.53 -9.89
CA GLU A 24 25.62 14.40 -9.51
C GLU A 24 25.91 14.29 -8.02
N CYS A 25 27.18 14.14 -7.68
CA CYS A 25 27.66 14.13 -6.30
C CYS A 25 28.11 15.55 -5.93
N GLY A 26 27.27 16.28 -5.19
CA GLY A 26 27.54 17.68 -4.82
C GLY A 26 28.84 17.89 -4.02
N LYS A 27 29.30 16.85 -3.30
CA LYS A 27 30.56 16.89 -2.54
C LYS A 27 31.80 16.74 -3.42
N CYS A 28 31.70 15.96 -4.49
CA CYS A 28 32.83 15.59 -5.33
C CYS A 28 32.79 16.22 -6.73
N GLN A 29 31.75 16.99 -7.06
CA GLN A 29 31.53 17.70 -8.34
C GLN A 29 31.69 16.77 -9.56
N LYS A 30 31.37 15.49 -9.39
CA LYS A 30 31.39 14.47 -10.45
C LYS A 30 29.96 14.13 -10.85
N ASN A 31 29.75 13.86 -12.12
CA ASN A 31 28.46 13.43 -12.65
C ASN A 31 28.55 12.06 -13.34
N SER A 32 27.43 11.34 -13.36
CA SER A 32 27.33 9.99 -13.94
C SER A 32 27.39 9.98 -15.47
N LYS A 33 27.33 11.16 -16.11
CA LYS A 33 27.45 11.31 -17.57
C LYS A 33 28.90 11.20 -18.03
N ASN A 34 29.83 11.83 -17.31
CA ASN A 34 31.25 11.85 -17.64
C ASN A 34 32.02 10.74 -16.92
N ASN A 35 31.55 10.34 -15.73
CA ASN A 35 32.30 9.44 -14.85
C ASN A 35 31.48 8.20 -14.47
N GLN A 36 30.91 7.52 -15.47
CA GLN A 36 29.95 6.42 -15.27
C GLN A 36 30.47 5.30 -14.34
N ASN A 37 31.77 5.00 -14.39
CA ASN A 37 32.40 3.96 -13.55
C ASN A 37 32.43 4.31 -12.06
N ASN A 38 32.23 5.57 -11.68
CA ASN A 38 32.23 6.02 -10.29
C ASN A 38 30.83 5.96 -9.64
N PHE A 39 29.82 5.57 -10.41
CA PHE A 39 28.43 5.47 -9.94
C PHE A 39 27.99 4.01 -10.11
N SER A 40 27.56 3.39 -9.02
CA SER A 40 26.96 2.06 -9.07
C SER A 40 25.57 2.14 -9.72
N THR A 41 25.27 1.21 -10.62
CA THR A 41 23.91 0.99 -11.16
C THR A 41 23.02 0.21 -10.19
N ALA A 42 23.59 -0.30 -9.09
CA ALA A 42 22.87 -0.96 -8.04
C ALA A 42 21.96 0.06 -7.35
N ILE A 43 20.65 -0.19 -7.45
CA ILE A 43 19.61 0.45 -6.65
C ILE A 43 20.11 0.46 -5.21
N GLU A 44 20.29 1.66 -4.63
CA GLU A 44 20.45 1.81 -3.18
C GLU A 44 19.28 1.08 -2.54
N ALA A 45 19.55 -0.10 -1.99
CA ALA A 45 18.59 -0.73 -1.10
C ALA A 45 18.40 0.26 0.05
N ASP A 46 17.16 0.67 0.29
CA ASP A 46 16.83 1.52 1.43
C ASP A 46 17.36 0.81 2.69
N LEU A 47 18.36 1.42 3.34
CA LEU A 47 19.05 0.86 4.48
C LEU A 47 18.06 0.53 5.61
N PHE A 48 16.98 1.30 5.74
CA PHE A 48 15.93 1.04 6.72
C PHE A 48 15.08 -0.18 6.38
N GLU A 49 14.77 -0.39 5.10
CA GLU A 49 14.06 -1.58 4.61
C GLU A 49 14.96 -2.82 4.73
N LEU A 50 16.26 -2.68 4.45
CA LEU A 50 17.26 -3.74 4.58
C LEU A 50 17.50 -4.16 6.04
N MET A 51 17.62 -3.19 6.95
CA MET A 51 17.81 -3.47 8.38
C MET A 51 16.52 -3.97 9.05
N GLY A 52 15.39 -4.02 8.33
CA GLY A 52 14.10 -4.46 8.88
C GLY A 52 13.64 -3.60 10.06
N LEU A 53 14.13 -2.37 10.17
CA LEU A 53 13.82 -1.48 11.29
C LEU A 53 12.39 -0.98 11.14
N ASP A 54 11.46 -1.71 11.76
CA ASP A 54 10.09 -1.24 11.88
C ASP A 54 10.08 -0.05 12.85
N LEU A 55 9.96 1.17 12.32
CA LEU A 55 9.78 2.38 13.13
C LEU A 55 8.55 2.30 14.05
N ALA A 56 7.64 1.33 13.83
CA ALA A 56 6.58 1.02 14.77
C ALA A 56 7.07 0.37 16.08
N LEU A 57 8.25 -0.26 16.13
CA LEU A 57 8.89 -0.77 17.36
C LEU A 57 9.19 0.35 18.35
N VAL A 58 9.49 1.54 17.85
CA VAL A 58 9.75 2.75 18.67
C VAL A 58 8.46 3.51 18.99
N SER A 59 7.30 3.04 18.50
CA SER A 59 6.03 3.66 18.83
C SER A 59 5.67 3.40 20.30
N PRO A 60 5.00 4.34 21.00
CA PRO A 60 4.68 4.22 22.42
C PRO A 60 3.96 2.93 22.85
N ARG A 61 3.32 2.22 21.91
CA ARG A 61 2.59 0.97 22.15
C ARG A 61 3.43 -0.31 21.97
N HIS A 62 4.63 -0.21 21.40
CA HIS A 62 5.51 -1.35 21.12
C HIS A 62 6.92 -1.19 21.72
N LEU A 63 7.13 -0.17 22.55
CA LEU A 63 8.33 -0.08 23.39
C LEU A 63 8.43 -1.36 24.21
N PHE A 64 9.54 -2.08 24.02
CA PHE A 64 9.90 -3.21 24.88
C PHE A 64 9.86 -2.74 26.33
N ARG A 65 9.29 -3.57 27.22
CA ARG A 65 9.40 -3.31 28.65
C ARG A 65 10.88 -3.30 28.99
N MET A 66 11.39 -2.13 29.35
CA MET A 66 12.79 -1.99 29.73
C MET A 66 13.08 -2.86 30.96
N PRO A 67 14.32 -3.36 31.10
CA PRO A 67 14.78 -3.94 32.36
C PRO A 67 14.40 -3.03 33.53
N TYR A 68 13.91 -3.65 34.59
CA TYR A 68 13.49 -3.03 35.84
C TYR A 68 12.27 -2.11 35.75
N SER A 69 11.51 -2.17 34.66
CA SER A 69 10.18 -1.56 34.60
C SER A 69 9.20 -2.24 35.55
N LEU A 70 8.36 -1.45 36.22
CA LEU A 70 7.37 -1.93 37.18
C LEU A 70 6.06 -2.29 36.47
N HIS A 71 5.47 -3.41 36.87
CA HIS A 71 4.15 -3.81 36.41
C HIS A 71 3.05 -3.08 37.20
N GLU A 72 2.14 -2.41 36.49
CA GLU A 72 1.14 -1.51 37.09
C GLU A 72 0.26 -2.15 38.17
N LYS A 73 -0.08 -3.43 38.03
CA LYS A 73 -1.03 -4.10 38.95
C LYS A 73 -0.36 -4.83 40.11
N THR A 74 0.85 -5.35 39.90
CA THR A 74 1.52 -6.23 40.87
C THR A 74 2.71 -5.53 41.53
N ALA A 75 3.13 -4.37 41.02
CA ALA A 75 4.32 -3.64 41.43
C ALA A 75 5.62 -4.47 41.40
N LEU A 76 5.63 -5.62 40.73
CA LEU A 76 6.83 -6.42 40.48
C LEU A 76 7.62 -5.81 39.31
N ALA A 77 8.94 -5.98 39.33
CA ALA A 77 9.80 -5.44 38.28
C ALA A 77 10.18 -6.51 37.24
N SER A 78 10.46 -6.05 36.01
CA SER A 78 11.09 -6.84 34.97
C SER A 78 12.57 -7.08 35.30
N VAL A 79 12.91 -8.15 36.02
CA VAL A 79 14.29 -8.43 36.44
C VAL A 79 15.13 -9.09 35.34
N VAL A 80 16.43 -8.80 35.35
CA VAL A 80 17.43 -9.50 34.53
C VAL A 80 17.96 -10.67 35.37
N ILE A 81 17.90 -11.88 34.82
CA ILE A 81 18.35 -13.11 35.46
C ILE A 81 19.39 -13.81 34.59
N ASP A 82 20.29 -14.55 35.23
CA ASP A 82 21.22 -15.42 34.50
C ASP A 82 20.52 -16.72 34.11
N ILE A 83 21.03 -17.40 33.08
CA ILE A 83 20.44 -18.66 32.57
C ILE A 83 20.35 -19.71 33.67
N GLU A 84 21.34 -19.75 34.56
CA GLU A 84 21.42 -20.68 35.70
C GLU A 84 20.35 -20.41 36.77
N GLU A 85 19.88 -19.16 36.90
CA GLU A 85 18.87 -18.76 37.88
C GLU A 85 17.45 -19.06 37.40
N LEU A 86 17.28 -19.40 36.11
CA LEU A 86 15.97 -19.59 35.47
C LEU A 86 15.15 -20.71 36.12
N GLU A 87 15.79 -21.82 36.49
CA GLU A 87 15.10 -22.98 37.07
C GLU A 87 14.57 -22.71 38.49
N ASN A 88 15.23 -21.84 39.24
CA ASN A 88 14.91 -21.53 40.63
C ASN A 88 14.16 -20.21 40.80
N PHE A 89 13.75 -19.58 39.69
CA PHE A 89 13.15 -18.25 39.72
C PHE A 89 11.72 -18.28 40.29
N GLU A 90 11.49 -17.56 41.39
CA GLU A 90 10.16 -17.34 41.93
C GLU A 90 9.65 -15.92 41.67
N LEU A 91 8.32 -15.76 41.60
CA LEU A 91 7.66 -14.44 41.48
C LEU A 91 8.08 -13.44 42.56
N LYS A 92 8.48 -13.91 43.74
CA LYS A 92 8.92 -13.06 44.87
C LYS A 92 10.28 -12.43 44.63
N ASP A 93 11.10 -13.00 43.76
CA ASP A 93 12.43 -12.51 43.43
C ASP A 93 12.36 -11.28 42.51
N ALA A 94 11.23 -11.10 41.81
CA ALA A 94 10.91 -9.90 41.04
C ALA A 94 10.45 -8.71 41.91
N SER A 95 10.53 -8.80 43.24
CA SER A 95 10.18 -7.69 44.13
C SER A 95 11.19 -6.55 43.99
N PRO A 96 10.76 -5.29 43.74
CA PRO A 96 11.65 -4.13 43.55
C PRO A 96 12.68 -3.92 44.67
N MET A 97 12.36 -4.38 45.87
CA MET A 97 13.21 -4.23 47.06
C MET A 97 14.35 -5.25 47.14
N LYS A 98 14.34 -6.31 46.33
CA LYS A 98 15.30 -7.42 46.38
C LYS A 98 16.22 -7.52 45.16
N ILE A 99 16.00 -6.68 44.15
CA ILE A 99 16.61 -6.81 42.83
C ILE A 99 18.09 -6.47 42.88
N LYS A 100 18.90 -7.31 42.23
CA LYS A 100 20.28 -6.99 41.88
C LYS A 100 20.35 -6.46 40.45
N ILE A 101 21.03 -5.33 40.27
CA ILE A 101 21.23 -4.74 38.95
C ILE A 101 22.28 -5.58 38.21
N LYS A 102 21.93 -6.05 37.02
CA LYS A 102 22.77 -6.82 36.10
C LYS A 102 22.76 -6.14 34.73
N ASP A 103 23.82 -6.36 33.98
CA ASP A 103 23.92 -5.89 32.60
C ASP A 103 22.96 -6.71 31.73
N PHE A 104 21.90 -6.06 31.23
CA PHE A 104 20.97 -6.70 30.29
C PHE A 104 21.53 -6.75 28.87
N MET A 105 22.29 -5.73 28.49
CA MET A 105 22.86 -5.63 27.16
C MET A 105 24.25 -6.27 27.13
N PRO A 106 24.60 -6.99 26.04
CA PRO A 106 25.96 -7.47 25.87
C PRO A 106 26.93 -6.29 25.81
N LYS A 107 28.18 -6.53 26.20
CA LYS A 107 29.24 -5.52 26.10
C LYS A 107 29.54 -5.29 24.63
N ALA A 108 29.14 -4.11 24.13
CA ALA A 108 29.40 -3.72 22.75
C ALA A 108 30.90 -3.60 22.47
N GLN A 109 31.34 -4.16 21.35
CA GLN A 109 32.73 -4.01 20.88
C GLN A 109 32.83 -2.90 19.84
N GLU A 110 33.95 -2.17 19.84
CA GLU A 110 34.16 -1.11 18.84
C GLU A 110 34.20 -1.72 17.43
N GLY A 111 33.34 -1.24 16.54
CA GLY A 111 33.22 -1.74 15.17
C GLY A 111 32.21 -2.88 14.97
N GLU A 112 31.71 -3.50 16.04
CA GLU A 112 30.74 -4.61 15.98
C GLU A 112 29.48 -4.25 15.18
N ALA A 113 28.92 -3.06 15.41
CA ALA A 113 27.73 -2.60 14.68
C ALA A 113 27.96 -2.53 13.17
N LYS A 114 29.15 -2.10 12.74
CA LYS A 114 29.52 -2.05 11.32
C LYS A 114 29.62 -3.46 10.75
N GLU A 115 30.23 -4.38 11.50
CA GLU A 115 30.37 -5.76 11.08
C GLU A 115 29.01 -6.46 10.94
N LEU A 116 28.14 -6.31 11.93
CA LEU A 116 26.77 -6.84 11.89
C LEU A 116 25.99 -6.31 10.68
N VAL A 117 26.12 -5.02 10.36
CA VAL A 117 25.50 -4.42 9.18
C VAL A 117 26.07 -5.01 7.88
N LEU A 118 27.39 -5.20 7.80
CA LEU A 118 28.02 -5.83 6.64
C LEU A 118 27.57 -7.29 6.47
N GLN A 119 27.54 -8.07 7.55
CA GLN A 119 27.04 -9.45 7.53
C GLN A 119 25.57 -9.52 7.11
N ALA A 120 24.73 -8.58 7.57
CA ALA A 120 23.33 -8.50 7.16
C ALA A 120 23.19 -8.15 5.67
N LEU A 121 24.00 -7.23 5.16
CA LEU A 121 24.06 -6.87 3.73
C LEU A 121 24.47 -8.07 2.87
N ASP A 122 25.51 -8.78 3.27
CA ASP A 122 26.01 -9.97 2.57
C ASP A 122 24.95 -11.08 2.59
N TRP A 123 24.37 -11.36 3.75
CA TRP A 123 23.26 -12.31 3.87
C TRP A 123 22.08 -11.93 2.98
N TYR A 124 21.69 -10.65 2.96
CA TYR A 124 20.60 -10.16 2.11
C TYR A 124 20.95 -10.24 0.63
N SER A 125 22.21 -10.05 0.23
CA SER A 125 22.62 -10.15 -1.16
C SER A 125 22.53 -11.60 -1.68
N ILE A 126 22.90 -12.57 -0.84
CA ILE A 126 22.87 -14.01 -1.12
C ILE A 126 21.44 -14.55 -1.06
N ASN A 127 20.71 -14.17 -0.01
CA ASN A 127 19.34 -14.63 0.27
C ASN A 127 18.28 -13.68 -0.25
N LYS A 128 18.66 -12.73 -1.12
CA LYS A 128 17.72 -11.79 -1.73
C LYS A 128 16.58 -12.64 -2.24
N PRO A 129 15.34 -12.48 -1.71
CA PRO A 129 14.23 -13.18 -2.29
C PRO A 129 14.20 -12.70 -3.73
N LYS A 130 14.63 -13.56 -4.68
CA LYS A 130 14.38 -13.35 -6.11
C LYS A 130 12.94 -12.97 -6.12
N GLU A 131 12.58 -11.74 -6.54
CA GLU A 131 11.19 -11.24 -6.48
C GLU A 131 10.30 -12.44 -6.76
N ILE A 132 9.75 -13.04 -5.71
CA ILE A 132 8.81 -14.11 -5.90
C ILE A 132 7.60 -13.26 -6.25
N ARG A 133 7.56 -12.82 -7.51
CA ARG A 133 6.32 -12.86 -8.27
C ARG A 133 5.90 -14.29 -8.08
N GLU A 134 5.23 -14.58 -6.97
CA GLU A 134 4.52 -15.82 -6.80
C GLU A 134 3.74 -15.89 -8.08
N LYS A 135 4.17 -16.77 -8.98
CA LYS A 135 3.35 -17.12 -10.12
C LYS A 135 2.19 -17.76 -9.42
N ILE A 136 1.16 -16.95 -9.12
CA ILE A 136 -0.04 -17.37 -8.44
C ILE A 136 -0.48 -18.61 -9.20
N THR A 137 -0.30 -19.78 -8.64
CA THR A 137 -0.69 -21.05 -9.24
C THR A 137 -2.15 -21.25 -8.86
N GLY A 138 -3.03 -21.34 -9.86
CA GLY A 138 -4.46 -21.51 -9.64
C GLY A 138 -5.31 -20.95 -10.78
N LYS A 139 -6.61 -21.26 -10.76
CA LYS A 139 -7.60 -20.89 -11.81
C LYS A 139 -7.69 -19.39 -12.14
N PHE A 140 -7.14 -18.51 -11.30
CA PHE A 140 -7.19 -17.05 -11.45
C PHE A 140 -5.82 -16.40 -11.75
N ALA A 141 -4.78 -17.20 -12.01
CA ALA A 141 -3.44 -16.74 -12.35
C ALA A 141 -3.43 -15.75 -13.53
N ASP A 142 -4.28 -16.01 -14.52
CA ASP A 142 -4.34 -15.26 -15.78
C ASP A 142 -5.46 -14.21 -15.82
N TYR A 143 -5.95 -13.75 -14.66
CA TYR A 143 -7.00 -12.73 -14.62
C TYR A 143 -6.51 -11.43 -15.27
N LYS A 144 -7.00 -11.17 -16.49
CA LYS A 144 -6.85 -9.89 -17.16
C LYS A 144 -8.00 -8.97 -16.75
N PRO A 145 -7.73 -7.72 -16.32
CA PRO A 145 -8.78 -6.78 -15.99
C PRO A 145 -9.67 -6.54 -17.21
N ILE A 146 -10.97 -6.38 -16.97
CA ILE A 146 -11.96 -6.21 -18.02
C ILE A 146 -11.85 -4.78 -18.54
N LYS A 147 -11.32 -4.57 -19.75
CA LYS A 147 -11.32 -3.23 -20.36
C LYS A 147 -12.72 -2.90 -20.89
N LEU A 148 -13.46 -2.07 -20.16
CA LEU A 148 -14.76 -1.57 -20.59
C LEU A 148 -14.60 -0.24 -21.34
N SER A 149 -15.19 -0.13 -22.53
CA SER A 149 -15.30 1.13 -23.26
C SER A 149 -16.58 1.88 -22.83
N ASN A 150 -16.54 3.21 -22.87
CA ASN A 150 -17.68 4.10 -22.55
C ASN A 150 -18.27 3.89 -21.15
N LEU A 151 -17.42 3.85 -20.13
CA LEU A 151 -17.87 3.74 -18.74
C LEU A 151 -18.46 5.08 -18.25
N SER A 152 -19.79 5.16 -18.19
CA SER A 152 -20.51 6.23 -17.50
C SER A 152 -20.78 5.86 -16.04
N GLU A 153 -20.84 6.87 -15.17
CA GLU A 153 -21.21 6.69 -13.76
C GLU A 153 -22.61 6.07 -13.58
N ALA A 154 -23.47 6.22 -14.60
CA ALA A 154 -24.77 5.56 -14.65
C ALA A 154 -24.66 4.02 -14.54
N ASN A 155 -23.54 3.45 -15.01
CA ASN A 155 -23.31 2.00 -14.98
C ASN A 155 -22.87 1.48 -13.61
N PHE A 156 -22.60 2.35 -12.63
CA PHE A 156 -22.23 1.91 -11.29
C PHE A 156 -23.43 1.42 -10.48
N PRO A 157 -23.23 0.40 -9.62
CA PRO A 157 -24.26 -0.05 -8.71
C PRO A 157 -24.63 1.06 -7.71
N PRO A 158 -25.87 1.03 -7.20
CA PRO A 158 -26.37 2.05 -6.27
C PRO A 158 -25.49 2.20 -5.02
N CYS A 159 -24.94 1.11 -4.49
CA CYS A 159 -24.02 1.15 -3.35
C CYS A 159 -22.73 1.93 -3.63
N ILE A 160 -22.16 1.79 -4.83
CA ILE A 160 -20.94 2.51 -5.23
C ILE A 160 -21.27 3.97 -5.53
N LYS A 161 -22.41 4.26 -6.15
CA LYS A 161 -22.88 5.65 -6.34
C LYS A 161 -23.04 6.38 -5.01
N LYS A 162 -23.66 5.72 -4.02
CA LYS A 162 -23.80 6.27 -2.67
C LYS A 162 -22.45 6.48 -1.99
N ILE A 163 -21.51 5.54 -2.13
CA ILE A 163 -20.14 5.75 -1.67
C ILE A 163 -19.53 6.99 -2.33
N LEU A 164 -19.63 7.14 -3.66
CA LEU A 164 -19.02 8.23 -4.42
C LEU A 164 -19.54 9.64 -4.07
N GLN A 165 -20.71 9.73 -3.45
CA GLN A 165 -21.26 10.98 -2.90
C GLN A 165 -20.57 11.43 -1.60
N GLY A 166 -19.80 10.54 -0.97
CA GLY A 166 -19.17 10.75 0.34
C GLY A 166 -19.88 9.96 1.43
N ILE A 167 -19.15 9.60 2.48
CA ILE A 167 -19.67 8.82 3.62
C ILE A 167 -19.17 9.37 4.95
N ASP A 168 -19.96 9.17 6.01
CA ASP A 168 -19.56 9.52 7.38
C ASP A 168 -18.72 8.39 7.99
N ASP A 169 -19.29 7.18 8.08
CA ASP A 169 -18.66 5.97 8.60
C ASP A 169 -18.33 4.94 7.49
N GLY A 170 -17.30 4.11 7.71
CA GLY A 170 -16.87 3.04 6.80
C GLY A 170 -15.82 3.44 5.77
N LYS A 171 -15.18 4.61 5.90
CA LYS A 171 -14.25 5.20 4.91
C LYS A 171 -13.15 4.25 4.44
N LYS A 172 -12.51 3.53 5.36
CA LYS A 172 -11.47 2.55 5.04
C LYS A 172 -12.00 1.40 4.17
N ARG A 173 -13.18 0.88 4.52
CA ARG A 173 -13.86 -0.19 3.76
C ARG A 173 -14.30 0.30 2.38
N SER A 174 -14.77 1.54 2.29
CA SER A 174 -15.16 2.16 1.02
C SER A 174 -13.98 2.43 0.08
N VAL A 175 -12.84 2.92 0.59
CA VAL A 175 -11.60 3.04 -0.22
C VAL A 175 -11.21 1.69 -0.80
N PHE A 176 -11.18 0.65 0.03
CA PHE A 176 -10.87 -0.70 -0.41
C PHE A 176 -11.82 -1.19 -1.50
N ALA A 177 -13.13 -0.97 -1.34
CA ALA A 177 -14.12 -1.34 -2.35
C ALA A 177 -13.95 -0.59 -3.67
N LEU A 178 -13.72 0.73 -3.61
CA LEU A 178 -13.53 1.58 -4.80
C LEU A 178 -12.27 1.19 -5.57
N ILE A 179 -11.12 1.08 -4.88
CA ILE A 179 -9.84 0.74 -5.51
C ILE A 179 -9.95 -0.62 -6.21
N ASN A 180 -10.47 -1.63 -5.53
CA ASN A 180 -10.59 -2.97 -6.11
C ASN A 180 -11.57 -3.02 -7.28
N LEU A 181 -12.73 -2.36 -7.16
CA LEU A 181 -13.69 -2.25 -8.26
C LEU A 181 -13.06 -1.60 -9.50
N PHE A 182 -12.44 -0.44 -9.33
CA PHE A 182 -11.85 0.33 -10.44
C PHE A 182 -10.70 -0.41 -11.12
N ARG A 183 -9.87 -1.14 -10.35
CA ARG A 183 -8.85 -2.02 -10.94
C ARG A 183 -9.44 -3.22 -11.67
N SER A 184 -10.48 -3.86 -11.15
CA SER A 184 -11.12 -5.00 -11.80
C SER A 184 -11.77 -4.63 -13.14
N ILE A 185 -12.33 -3.42 -13.25
CA ILE A 185 -12.90 -2.89 -14.52
C ILE A 185 -11.87 -2.20 -15.42
N GLY A 186 -10.57 -2.34 -15.11
CA GLY A 186 -9.49 -1.85 -15.96
C GLY A 186 -9.42 -0.32 -16.10
N MET A 187 -9.83 0.43 -15.08
CA MET A 187 -9.70 1.89 -15.06
C MET A 187 -8.22 2.30 -15.08
N GLU A 188 -7.89 3.32 -15.88
CA GLU A 188 -6.53 3.84 -15.96
C GLU A 188 -6.06 4.40 -14.63
N ARG A 189 -4.75 4.29 -14.38
CA ARG A 189 -4.17 4.52 -13.07
C ARG A 189 -4.38 5.96 -12.59
N ASP A 190 -4.11 6.93 -13.46
CA ASP A 190 -4.26 8.36 -13.15
C ASP A 190 -5.73 8.73 -12.89
N GLU A 191 -6.67 8.12 -13.63
CA GLU A 191 -8.10 8.35 -13.43
C GLU A 191 -8.57 7.78 -12.09
N LEU A 192 -8.13 6.56 -11.76
CA LEU A 192 -8.46 5.90 -10.49
C LEU A 192 -7.97 6.75 -9.31
N GLU A 193 -6.69 7.12 -9.30
CA GLU A 193 -6.11 7.92 -8.21
C GLU A 193 -6.87 9.24 -8.04
N LYS A 194 -7.13 9.95 -9.15
CA LYS A 194 -7.92 11.19 -9.13
C LYS A 194 -9.31 10.99 -8.53
N ARG A 195 -10.05 9.96 -8.96
CA ARG A 195 -11.39 9.66 -8.41
C ARG A 195 -11.36 9.35 -6.92
N ILE A 196 -10.35 8.65 -6.43
CA ILE A 196 -10.22 8.33 -5.00
C ILE A 196 -9.92 9.58 -4.17
N TYR A 197 -9.02 10.45 -4.63
CA TYR A 197 -8.73 11.71 -3.94
C TYR A 197 -9.93 12.66 -3.95
N ASP A 198 -10.62 12.78 -5.08
CA ASP A 198 -11.82 13.61 -5.20
C ASP A 198 -12.98 13.08 -4.35
N TRP A 199 -13.14 11.75 -4.26
CA TRP A 199 -14.07 11.13 -3.33
C TRP A 199 -13.70 11.43 -1.87
N ASN A 200 -12.42 11.36 -1.51
CA ASN A 200 -11.98 11.60 -0.12
C ASN A 200 -12.30 13.01 0.37
N LYS A 201 -12.26 14.00 -0.53
CA LYS A 201 -12.64 15.40 -0.24
C LYS A 201 -14.13 15.57 0.06
N LYS A 202 -15.00 14.68 -0.45
CA LYS A 202 -16.45 14.72 -0.21
C LYS A 202 -16.86 14.10 1.12
N ASN A 203 -15.96 13.38 1.78
CA ASN A 203 -16.26 12.77 3.07
C ASN A 203 -16.30 13.83 4.18
N LYS A 204 -17.22 13.69 5.13
CA LYS A 204 -17.36 14.59 6.30
C LYS A 204 -16.05 14.75 7.08
N VAL A 205 -15.30 13.64 7.20
CA VAL A 205 -13.92 13.63 7.71
C VAL A 205 -13.07 12.87 6.71
N ALA A 206 -12.14 13.57 6.05
CA ALA A 206 -11.23 12.97 5.09
C ALA A 206 -10.30 11.95 5.75
N LEU A 207 -9.98 10.88 5.02
CA LEU A 207 -8.88 9.99 5.38
C LEU A 207 -7.55 10.71 5.19
N LYS A 208 -6.58 10.41 6.07
CA LYS A 208 -5.20 10.88 5.91
C LYS A 208 -4.64 10.43 4.57
N GLU A 209 -4.01 11.35 3.82
CA GLU A 209 -3.45 11.04 2.50
C GLU A 209 -2.47 9.87 2.53
N GLY A 210 -1.65 9.78 3.58
CA GLY A 210 -0.70 8.67 3.77
C GLY A 210 -1.40 7.31 3.75
N TYR A 211 -2.60 7.19 4.34
CA TYR A 211 -3.37 5.95 4.31
C TYR A 211 -3.80 5.57 2.89
N ILE A 212 -4.27 6.54 2.10
CA ILE A 212 -4.67 6.33 0.70
C ILE A 212 -3.46 5.93 -0.14
N LYS A 213 -2.32 6.64 0.01
CA LYS A 213 -1.06 6.33 -0.68
C LYS A 213 -0.58 4.91 -0.38
N SER A 214 -0.60 4.50 0.89
CA SER A 214 -0.24 3.13 1.28
C SER A 214 -1.17 2.08 0.67
N GLN A 215 -2.48 2.33 0.65
CA GLN A 215 -3.45 1.41 0.03
C GLN A 215 -3.23 1.28 -1.48
N LEU A 216 -3.02 2.40 -2.19
CA LEU A 216 -2.74 2.40 -3.63
C LEU A 216 -1.42 1.67 -3.95
N SER A 217 -0.34 1.99 -3.22
CA SER A 217 0.98 1.34 -3.37
C SER A 217 0.89 -0.17 -3.18
N TRP A 218 0.28 -0.62 -2.08
CA TRP A 218 0.08 -2.05 -1.79
C TRP A 218 -0.70 -2.73 -2.92
N THR A 219 -1.75 -2.06 -3.40
CA THR A 219 -2.63 -2.62 -4.41
C THR A 219 -1.91 -2.74 -5.76
N TYR A 220 -1.16 -1.72 -6.20
CA TYR A 220 -0.46 -1.75 -7.50
C TYR A 220 0.67 -2.78 -7.59
N ARG A 221 1.28 -3.13 -6.46
CA ARG A 221 2.28 -4.21 -6.39
C ARG A 221 1.66 -5.60 -6.63
N ARG A 222 0.33 -5.73 -6.58
CA ARG A 222 -0.41 -7.00 -6.70
C ARG A 222 -1.32 -7.01 -7.93
N LYS A 223 -1.69 -8.21 -8.39
CA LYS A 223 -2.73 -8.37 -9.43
C LYS A 223 -4.07 -7.78 -8.93
N PRO A 224 -4.95 -7.32 -9.83
CA PRO A 224 -6.28 -6.85 -9.45
C PRO A 224 -7.03 -7.91 -8.64
N VAL A 225 -7.50 -7.53 -7.47
CA VAL A 225 -8.34 -8.38 -6.61
C VAL A 225 -9.79 -7.94 -6.79
N MET A 226 -10.70 -8.90 -6.86
CA MET A 226 -12.12 -8.60 -6.93
C MET A 226 -12.55 -7.85 -5.66
N PRO A 227 -13.41 -6.82 -5.76
CA PRO A 227 -13.97 -6.19 -4.56
C PRO A 227 -14.82 -7.22 -3.79
N SER A 228 -15.07 -6.95 -2.51
CA SER A 228 -15.96 -7.76 -1.69
C SER A 228 -17.33 -7.97 -2.35
N ASN A 229 -17.99 -9.09 -2.04
CA ASN A 229 -19.33 -9.37 -2.56
C ASN A 229 -20.39 -8.44 -1.95
N CYS A 230 -21.51 -8.24 -2.66
CA CYS A 230 -22.55 -7.24 -2.34
C CYS A 230 -23.30 -7.45 -1.01
N ARG A 231 -23.09 -8.56 -0.30
CA ARG A 231 -23.82 -8.96 0.92
C ARG A 231 -23.39 -8.14 2.15
N GLU A 232 -23.03 -8.82 3.23
CA GLU A 232 -22.67 -8.27 4.55
C GLU A 232 -21.70 -7.09 4.47
N PHE A 233 -20.76 -7.09 3.51
CA PHE A 233 -19.78 -6.02 3.38
C PHE A 233 -20.40 -4.64 3.12
N TYR A 234 -21.28 -4.50 2.13
CA TYR A 234 -21.89 -3.20 1.79
C TYR A 234 -23.09 -2.88 2.67
N GLN A 235 -23.78 -3.91 3.15
CA GLN A 235 -24.85 -3.77 4.15
C GLN A 235 -24.28 -3.24 5.47
N GLY A 236 -23.16 -3.79 5.95
CA GLY A 236 -22.49 -3.36 7.18
C GLY A 236 -21.78 -2.00 7.08
N ILE A 237 -21.72 -1.38 5.90
CA ILE A 237 -21.31 0.03 5.72
C ILE A 237 -22.56 0.95 5.68
N GLY A 238 -23.77 0.41 5.53
CA GLY A 238 -25.00 1.21 5.43
C GLY A 238 -25.22 1.87 4.05
N VAL A 239 -24.51 1.39 3.02
CA VAL A 239 -24.56 1.97 1.66
C VAL A 239 -25.38 1.15 0.67
N CYS A 240 -25.86 -0.03 1.07
CA CYS A 240 -26.65 -0.88 0.20
C CYS A 240 -28.06 -0.30 -0.03
N GLN A 241 -28.35 0.08 -1.27
CA GLN A 241 -29.69 0.48 -1.74
C GLN A 241 -30.04 -0.38 -2.96
N PRO A 242 -30.50 -1.63 -2.76
CA PRO A 242 -30.63 -2.59 -3.84
C PRO A 242 -31.67 -2.16 -4.87
N ASP A 243 -31.32 -2.28 -6.15
CA ASP A 243 -32.27 -2.18 -7.27
C ASP A 243 -32.64 -3.59 -7.77
N ASP A 244 -33.53 -3.68 -8.77
CA ASP A 244 -33.90 -4.98 -9.35
C ASP A 244 -32.72 -5.71 -10.00
N PHE A 245 -31.68 -4.98 -10.41
CA PHE A 245 -30.49 -5.55 -10.99
C PHE A 245 -29.57 -6.20 -9.94
N CYS A 246 -29.58 -5.69 -8.70
CA CYS A 246 -28.82 -6.24 -7.57
C CYS A 246 -29.19 -7.70 -7.27
N LYS A 247 -30.43 -8.13 -7.53
CA LYS A 247 -30.90 -9.51 -7.34
C LYS A 247 -30.19 -10.52 -8.24
N LEU A 248 -29.67 -10.06 -9.39
CA LEU A 248 -29.09 -10.91 -10.44
C LEU A 248 -27.56 -11.06 -10.33
N ILE A 249 -26.94 -10.45 -9.32
CA ILE A 249 -25.48 -10.33 -9.19
C ILE A 249 -24.99 -10.69 -7.79
N LYS A 250 -23.77 -11.22 -7.72
CA LYS A 250 -23.07 -11.49 -6.45
C LYS A 250 -22.05 -10.41 -6.09
N ASN A 251 -21.48 -9.76 -7.11
CA ASN A 251 -20.35 -8.85 -6.97
C ASN A 251 -20.59 -7.53 -7.73
N PRO A 252 -20.13 -6.37 -7.22
CA PRO A 252 -20.28 -5.08 -7.89
C PRO A 252 -19.69 -5.04 -9.30
N VAL A 253 -18.59 -5.76 -9.57
CA VAL A 253 -18.00 -5.84 -10.91
C VAL A 253 -19.00 -6.40 -11.92
N ASN A 254 -19.77 -7.43 -11.53
CA ASN A 254 -20.78 -8.03 -12.40
C ASN A 254 -21.93 -7.05 -12.71
N TYR A 255 -22.25 -6.15 -11.78
CA TYR A 255 -23.20 -5.06 -12.03
C TYR A 255 -22.73 -4.22 -13.22
N VAL A 256 -21.51 -3.69 -13.09
CA VAL A 256 -20.93 -2.72 -14.02
C VAL A 256 -20.77 -3.35 -15.41
N VAL A 257 -20.23 -4.56 -15.49
CA VAL A 257 -19.99 -5.27 -16.75
C VAL A 257 -21.30 -5.50 -17.50
N ARG A 258 -22.34 -6.01 -16.83
CA ARG A 258 -23.61 -6.31 -17.49
C ARG A 258 -24.37 -5.03 -17.89
N LYS A 259 -24.38 -3.98 -17.04
CA LYS A 259 -25.00 -2.70 -17.39
C LYS A 259 -24.30 -2.02 -18.56
N ASN A 260 -22.97 -2.01 -18.58
CA ASN A 260 -22.19 -1.47 -19.69
C ASN A 260 -22.50 -2.23 -21.00
N PHE A 261 -22.60 -3.56 -20.96
CA PHE A 261 -22.96 -4.36 -22.13
C PHE A 261 -24.37 -4.04 -22.66
N GLN A 262 -25.36 -3.87 -21.77
CA GLN A 262 -26.72 -3.46 -22.14
C GLN A 262 -26.76 -2.05 -22.76
N ALA A 263 -26.01 -1.10 -22.21
CA ALA A 263 -25.88 0.26 -22.74
C ALA A 263 -25.24 0.27 -24.13
N ASN A 264 -24.18 -0.52 -24.33
CA ASN A 264 -23.52 -0.62 -25.63
C ASN A 264 -24.40 -1.34 -26.69
N LYS A 265 -25.20 -2.33 -26.30
CA LYS A 265 -26.14 -3.01 -27.22
C LYS A 265 -27.29 -2.09 -27.64
N SER A 266 -27.83 -1.29 -26.72
CA SER A 266 -28.86 -0.30 -27.04
C SER A 266 -28.31 0.80 -27.97
N ALA A 267 -27.12 1.35 -27.69
CA ALA A 267 -26.48 2.34 -28.54
C ALA A 267 -26.22 1.86 -29.98
N LYS A 268 -25.87 0.57 -30.16
CA LYS A 268 -25.73 -0.04 -31.50
C LYS A 268 -27.07 -0.15 -32.24
N LYS A 269 -28.16 -0.47 -31.52
CA LYS A 269 -29.52 -0.54 -32.11
C LYS A 269 -30.04 0.83 -32.53
N THR A 270 -29.80 1.89 -31.76
CA THR A 270 -30.20 3.26 -32.13
C THR A 270 -29.44 3.75 -33.35
N LYS A 271 -28.13 3.45 -33.47
CA LYS A 271 -27.35 3.78 -34.67
C LYS A 271 -27.80 3.05 -35.93
N HIS A 272 -28.34 1.84 -35.79
CA HIS A 272 -28.84 1.06 -36.93
C HIS A 272 -30.26 1.48 -37.38
N LYS A 273 -31.04 2.13 -36.50
CA LYS A 273 -32.35 2.71 -36.85
C LYS A 273 -32.26 4.13 -37.42
N ALA A 274 -31.11 4.80 -37.27
CA ALA A 274 -30.86 6.15 -37.76
C ALA A 274 -30.06 6.18 -39.08
N LYS A 275 -29.77 5.01 -39.66
CA LYS A 275 -29.31 4.82 -41.04
C LYS A 275 -30.44 4.18 -41.82
#